data_AF-A0A8T4LVY2-F1
#
_entry.id   AF-A0A8T4LVY2-F1
#
_cell.length_a   1.000
_cell.length_b   1.000
_cell.length_c   1.000
_cell.angle_alpha   90.00
_cell.angle_beta   90.00
_cell.angle_gamma   90.00
#
_symmetry.space_group_name_H-M   'P 1'
#
loop_
_entity.id
_entity.type
_entity.pdbx_description
1 polymer ?
#
loop_
_entity_poly.entity_id
_entity_poly.type
_entity_poly.pdbx_seq_one_letter_code
_entity_poly.pdbx_strand_id
1 'polypeptide(L)'
;TETITTPTTTPAVEEQSDKATLGERNALKSAQSYLKYSGFSEKGLEDQLDYEGYTSLEINYAINNVEVDWNEEAYESAESYLKYSSFSKQELHDQLEYEGFTESQIQYALEQVGY
;
A
#
# COMPACT_ATOMS: atom_id res chain seq x y z
N THR A 1 10.44 -35.04 25.38
CA THR A 1 10.42 -35.50 23.99
C THR A 1 9.89 -34.37 23.13
N GLU A 2 10.76 -33.85 22.27
CA GLU A 2 10.53 -33.56 20.84
C GLU A 2 9.21 -34.17 20.28
N THR A 3 8.41 -33.60 19.36
CA THR A 3 8.71 -32.79 18.17
C THR A 3 7.40 -32.48 17.39
N ILE A 4 7.38 -31.37 16.62
CA ILE A 4 6.97 -31.26 15.18
C ILE A 4 5.51 -30.94 14.73
N THR A 5 5.39 -29.76 14.07
CA THR A 5 4.60 -29.36 12.85
C THR A 5 3.06 -29.41 12.86
N THR A 6 2.28 -28.53 12.21
CA THR A 6 2.45 -27.60 11.07
C THR A 6 1.33 -26.53 11.08
N PRO A 7 1.47 -25.44 10.30
CA PRO A 7 0.54 -24.31 10.20
C PRO A 7 -0.53 -24.57 9.12
N THR A 8 -1.76 -24.11 9.28
CA THR A 8 -2.70 -23.91 8.16
C THR A 8 -3.85 -23.00 8.57
N THR A 9 -3.82 -21.80 7.97
CA THR A 9 -4.92 -21.01 7.40
C THR A 9 -6.16 -20.78 8.27
N THR A 10 -6.20 -19.56 8.82
CA THR A 10 -7.34 -18.96 9.50
C THR A 10 -8.47 -18.63 8.50
N PRO A 11 -9.73 -18.98 8.80
CA PRO A 11 -10.93 -18.56 8.07
C PRO A 11 -11.44 -17.16 8.49
N ALA A 12 -10.55 -16.18 8.72
CA ALA A 12 -10.93 -14.90 9.35
C ALA A 12 -11.29 -13.77 8.38
N VAL A 13 -10.97 -13.91 7.08
CA VAL A 13 -11.16 -12.81 6.11
C VAL A 13 -12.64 -12.66 5.69
N GLU A 14 -13.41 -13.75 5.65
CA GLU A 14 -14.79 -13.68 5.13
C GLU A 14 -15.84 -13.21 6.16
N GLU A 15 -15.63 -13.37 7.48
CA GLU A 15 -16.63 -12.99 8.50
C GLU A 15 -16.68 -11.49 8.86
N GLN A 16 -15.70 -10.67 8.45
CA GLN A 16 -15.65 -9.24 8.81
C GLN A 16 -16.41 -8.31 7.86
N SER A 17 -16.73 -8.74 6.63
CA SER A 17 -17.39 -7.87 5.63
C SER A 17 -18.82 -7.45 6.01
N ASP A 18 -19.53 -8.29 6.78
CA ASP A 18 -20.90 -8.02 7.25
C ASP A 18 -20.96 -7.15 8.52
N LYS A 19 -19.81 -6.77 9.10
CA LYS A 19 -19.70 -5.96 10.34
C LYS A 19 -19.18 -4.54 10.13
N ALA A 20 -18.69 -4.21 8.93
CA ALA A 20 -18.14 -2.89 8.67
C ALA A 20 -19.21 -1.79 8.76
N THR A 21 -18.84 -0.64 9.29
CA THR A 21 -19.64 0.59 9.24
C THR A 21 -19.67 1.16 7.82
N LEU A 22 -20.55 2.14 7.57
CA LEU A 22 -20.56 2.82 6.27
C LEU A 22 -19.25 3.59 6.01
N GLY A 23 -18.68 4.22 7.03
CA GLY A 23 -17.44 4.97 6.90
C GLY A 23 -16.25 4.08 6.59
N GLU A 24 -16.11 2.94 7.25
CA GLU A 24 -15.07 1.93 6.98
C GLU A 24 -15.14 1.42 5.53
N ARG A 25 -16.35 1.09 5.04
CA ARG A 25 -16.53 0.68 3.63
C ARG A 25 -16.22 1.79 2.64
N ASN A 26 -16.49 3.05 3.00
CA ASN A 26 -16.19 4.19 2.13
C ASN A 26 -14.68 4.45 2.09
N ALA A 27 -13.99 4.40 3.23
CA ALA A 27 -12.54 4.51 3.30
C ALA A 27 -11.84 3.43 2.47
N LEU A 28 -12.29 2.16 2.58
CA LEU A 28 -11.76 1.07 1.76
C LEU A 28 -11.96 1.31 0.26
N LYS A 29 -13.14 1.82 -0.15
CA LYS A 29 -13.40 2.14 -1.56
C LYS A 29 -12.57 3.33 -2.06
N SER A 30 -12.36 4.35 -1.22
CA SER A 30 -11.44 5.45 -1.51
C SER A 30 -10.03 4.89 -1.72
N ALA A 31 -9.53 4.08 -0.78
CA ALA A 31 -8.21 3.44 -0.86
C ALA A 31 -8.02 2.68 -2.18
N GLN A 32 -8.96 1.79 -2.51
CA GLN A 32 -8.96 1.03 -3.77
C GLN A 32 -9.01 1.93 -5.01
N SER A 33 -9.68 3.08 -4.94
CA SER A 33 -9.77 4.02 -6.06
C SER A 33 -8.44 4.73 -6.30
N TYR A 34 -7.70 5.06 -5.24
CA TYR A 34 -6.37 5.65 -5.34
C TYR A 34 -5.36 4.67 -5.95
N LEU A 35 -5.27 3.46 -5.39
CA LEU A 35 -4.37 2.41 -5.89
C LEU A 35 -4.64 2.05 -7.36
N LYS A 36 -5.90 2.12 -7.80
CA LYS A 36 -6.25 1.91 -9.21
C LYS A 36 -5.76 3.03 -10.14
N TYR A 37 -5.56 4.24 -9.62
CA TYR A 37 -5.23 5.42 -10.43
C TYR A 37 -3.73 5.66 -10.51
N SER A 38 -3.00 5.40 -9.43
CA SER A 38 -1.56 5.63 -9.34
C SER A 38 -0.96 4.83 -8.19
N GLY A 39 0.31 4.43 -8.35
CA GLY A 39 1.11 3.83 -7.28
C GLY A 39 1.09 4.68 -6.01
N PHE A 40 0.77 4.05 -4.88
CA PHE A 40 0.71 4.72 -3.57
C PHE A 40 1.44 3.92 -2.50
N SER A 41 2.21 4.59 -1.64
CA SER A 41 2.72 3.94 -0.44
C SER A 41 1.59 3.74 0.57
N GLU A 42 1.72 2.75 1.45
CA GLU A 42 0.79 2.53 2.55
C GLU A 42 0.63 3.81 3.40
N LYS A 43 1.75 4.44 3.75
CA LYS A 43 1.78 5.67 4.54
C LYS A 43 1.16 6.86 3.81
N GLY A 44 1.43 6.99 2.52
CA GLY A 44 0.82 8.02 1.69
C GLY A 44 -0.69 7.83 1.61
N LEU A 45 -1.14 6.59 1.50
CA LEU A 45 -2.56 6.26 1.38
C LEU A 45 -3.29 6.57 2.70
N GLU A 46 -2.68 6.25 3.84
CA GLU A 46 -3.16 6.67 5.15
C GLU A 46 -3.32 8.19 5.24
N ASP A 47 -2.28 8.95 4.88
CA ASP A 47 -2.31 10.41 4.92
C ASP A 47 -3.37 11.00 4.00
N GLN A 48 -3.56 10.40 2.83
CA GLN A 48 -4.56 10.81 1.87
C GLN A 48 -5.98 10.60 2.42
N LEU A 49 -6.24 9.47 3.08
CA LEU A 49 -7.54 9.21 3.69
C LEU A 49 -7.79 10.09 4.93
N ASP A 50 -6.76 10.38 5.73
CA ASP A 50 -6.85 11.34 6.85
C ASP A 50 -7.18 12.75 6.34
N TYR A 51 -6.52 13.17 5.27
CA TYR A 51 -6.82 14.45 4.60
C TYR A 51 -8.27 14.53 4.09
N GLU A 52 -8.84 13.42 3.60
CA GLU A 52 -10.24 13.32 3.20
C GLU A 52 -11.23 13.32 4.39
N GLY A 53 -10.72 13.24 5.63
CA GLY A 53 -11.49 13.34 6.86
C GLY A 53 -12.01 12.01 7.40
N TYR A 54 -11.47 10.88 6.93
CA TYR A 54 -11.74 9.59 7.56
C TYR A 54 -11.11 9.53 8.96
N THR A 55 -11.79 8.87 9.88
CA THR A 55 -11.25 8.65 11.23
C THR A 55 -10.14 7.61 11.20
N SER A 56 -9.24 7.63 12.17
CA SER A 56 -8.17 6.62 12.27
C SER A 56 -8.69 5.18 12.30
N LEU A 57 -9.90 4.93 12.82
CA LEU A 57 -10.53 3.60 12.79
C LEU A 57 -10.91 3.19 11.36
N GLU A 58 -11.47 4.10 10.57
CA GLU A 58 -11.86 3.86 9.18
C GLU A 58 -10.63 3.69 8.27
N ILE A 59 -9.57 4.50 8.50
CA ILE A 59 -8.28 4.37 7.80
C ILE A 59 -7.66 3.00 8.11
N ASN A 60 -7.52 2.66 9.40
CA ASN A 60 -6.98 1.36 9.79
C ASN A 60 -7.80 0.20 9.20
N TYR A 61 -9.13 0.34 9.13
CA TYR A 61 -9.96 -0.64 8.47
C TYR A 61 -9.62 -0.75 6.97
N ALA A 62 -9.52 0.37 6.26
CA ALA A 62 -9.20 0.40 4.84
C ALA A 62 -7.84 -0.26 4.54
N ILE A 63 -6.79 0.14 5.25
CA ILE A 63 -5.43 -0.37 5.04
C ILE A 63 -5.34 -1.87 5.34
N ASN A 64 -6.01 -2.36 6.39
CA ASN A 64 -5.99 -3.79 6.72
C ASN A 64 -6.85 -4.68 5.79
N ASN A 65 -7.75 -4.09 5.01
CA ASN A 65 -8.70 -4.82 4.16
C ASN A 65 -8.49 -4.57 2.66
N VAL A 66 -7.51 -3.75 2.28
CA VAL A 66 -7.15 -3.57 0.88
C VAL A 66 -6.21 -4.69 0.45
N GLU A 67 -6.53 -5.35 -0.65
CA GLU A 67 -5.68 -6.37 -1.26
C GLU A 67 -4.71 -5.66 -2.21
N VAL A 68 -3.47 -5.53 -1.80
CA VAL A 68 -2.44 -4.76 -2.53
C VAL A 68 -1.07 -5.39 -2.33
N ASP A 69 -0.24 -5.33 -3.38
CA ASP A 69 1.19 -5.61 -3.28
C ASP A 69 1.94 -4.29 -3.22
N TRP A 70 2.38 -3.91 -2.02
CA TRP A 70 3.05 -2.63 -1.83
C TRP A 70 4.41 -2.50 -2.54
N ASN A 71 5.04 -3.62 -2.93
CA ASN A 71 6.23 -3.56 -3.79
C ASN A 71 5.84 -3.17 -5.22
N GLU A 72 4.72 -3.69 -5.71
CA GLU A 72 4.19 -3.34 -7.03
C GLU A 72 3.76 -1.87 -7.06
N GLU A 73 3.10 -1.36 -6.01
CA GLU A 73 2.75 0.07 -5.91
C GLU A 73 3.98 0.99 -5.96
N ALA A 74 5.10 0.57 -5.36
CA ALA A 74 6.35 1.32 -5.42
C ALA A 74 6.94 1.31 -6.84
N TYR A 75 6.88 0.17 -7.52
CA TYR A 75 7.28 0.05 -8.93
C TYR A 75 6.39 0.93 -9.83
N GLU A 76 5.07 0.91 -9.65
CA GLU A 76 4.15 1.76 -10.41
C GLU A 76 4.42 3.25 -10.19
N SER A 77 4.69 3.68 -8.95
CA SER A 77 5.09 5.08 -8.67
C SER A 77 6.41 5.42 -9.38
N ALA A 78 7.41 4.54 -9.28
CA ALA A 78 8.71 4.71 -9.92
C ALA A 78 8.60 4.82 -11.45
N GLU A 79 7.83 3.93 -12.08
CA GLU A 79 7.56 3.95 -13.52
C GLU A 79 6.86 5.25 -13.93
N SER A 80 5.86 5.67 -13.16
CA SER A 80 5.13 6.92 -13.40
C SER A 80 6.07 8.14 -13.40
N TYR A 81 6.96 8.25 -12.41
CA TYR A 81 7.95 9.34 -12.37
C TYR A 81 8.86 9.34 -13.60
N LEU A 82 9.40 8.18 -13.96
CA LEU A 82 10.31 8.05 -15.09
C LEU A 82 9.65 8.30 -16.46
N LYS A 83 8.32 8.13 -16.55
CA LYS A 83 7.55 8.45 -17.75
C LYS A 83 7.46 9.96 -18.01
N TYR A 84 7.44 10.79 -16.96
CA TYR A 84 7.25 12.24 -17.10
C TYR A 84 8.54 13.04 -16.94
N SER A 85 9.52 12.51 -16.23
CA SER A 85 10.78 13.20 -15.92
C SER A 85 11.94 12.21 -15.87
N SER A 86 13.14 12.68 -16.19
CA SER A 86 14.35 11.89 -15.95
C SER A 86 14.77 12.03 -14.49
N PHE A 87 15.03 10.91 -13.83
CA PHE A 87 15.61 10.84 -12.49
C PHE A 87 16.96 10.13 -12.55
N SER A 88 17.87 10.44 -11.63
CA SER A 88 18.94 9.52 -11.26
C SER A 88 18.44 8.47 -10.27
N LYS A 89 19.21 7.38 -10.06
CA LYS A 89 18.88 6.34 -9.06
C LYS A 89 18.63 6.94 -7.68
N GLN A 90 19.49 7.87 -7.24
CA GLN A 90 19.37 8.48 -5.91
C GLN A 90 18.18 9.43 -5.82
N GLU A 91 17.92 10.24 -6.86
CA GLU A 91 16.75 11.14 -6.84
C GLU A 91 15.44 10.34 -6.81
N LEU A 92 15.37 9.21 -7.53
CA LEU A 92 14.17 8.38 -7.54
C LEU A 92 13.99 7.68 -6.18
N HIS A 93 15.08 7.19 -5.60
CA HIS A 93 15.09 6.67 -4.23
C HIS A 93 14.52 7.70 -3.24
N ASP A 94 15.10 8.90 -3.22
CA ASP A 94 14.72 9.95 -2.26
C ASP A 94 13.27 10.40 -2.47
N GLN A 95 12.78 10.39 -3.71
CA GLN A 95 11.39 10.70 -4.02
C GLN A 95 10.43 9.65 -3.47
N LEU A 96 10.73 8.36 -3.66
CA LEU A 96 9.89 7.28 -3.13
C LEU A 96 9.95 7.22 -1.59
N GLU A 97 11.12 7.51 -0.99
CA GLU A 97 11.25 7.64 0.47
C GLU A 97 10.38 8.79 1.00
N TYR A 98 10.40 9.94 0.32
CA TYR A 98 9.55 11.08 0.67
C TYR A 98 8.05 10.74 0.57
N GLU A 99 7.65 9.94 -0.42
CA GLU A 99 6.28 9.43 -0.56
C GLU A 99 5.92 8.36 0.48
N GLY A 100 6.86 7.92 1.32
CA GLY A 100 6.60 7.03 2.44
C GLY A 100 6.73 5.53 2.11
N PHE A 101 7.35 5.18 0.98
CA PHE A 101 7.73 3.80 0.71
C PHE A 101 8.85 3.35 1.66
N THR A 102 8.83 2.07 2.03
CA THR A 102 9.91 1.46 2.81
C THR A 102 11.14 1.21 1.94
N GLU A 103 12.32 1.19 2.56
CA GLU A 103 13.58 0.86 1.87
C GLU A 103 13.47 -0.39 0.99
N SER A 104 12.84 -1.47 1.47
CA SER A 104 12.66 -2.70 0.69
C SER A 104 11.80 -2.50 -0.57
N GLN A 105 10.74 -1.71 -0.47
CA GLN A 105 9.86 -1.40 -1.61
C GLN A 105 10.59 -0.51 -2.62
N ILE A 106 11.36 0.46 -2.14
CA ILE A 106 12.19 1.34 -2.98
C ILE A 106 13.23 0.51 -3.73
N GLN A 107 13.96 -0.38 -3.06
CA GLN A 107 14.96 -1.22 -3.72
C GLN A 107 14.33 -2.15 -4.77
N TYR A 108 13.17 -2.72 -4.48
CA TYR A 108 12.41 -3.50 -5.47
C TYR A 108 12.05 -2.65 -6.69
N ALA A 109 11.46 -1.47 -6.48
CA ALA A 109 11.05 -0.57 -7.55
C ALA A 109 12.25 -0.13 -8.42
N LEU A 110 13.37 0.22 -7.80
CA LEU A 110 14.62 0.59 -8.49
C LEU A 110 15.13 -0.56 -9.36
N GLU A 111 15.12 -1.80 -8.87
CA GLU A 111 15.52 -2.97 -9.65
C GLU A 111 14.58 -3.18 -10.86
N GLN A 112 13.26 -3.08 -10.66
CA GLN A 112 12.28 -3.26 -11.74
C GLN A 112 12.38 -2.20 -12.85
N VAL A 113 12.67 -0.94 -12.50
CA VAL A 113 12.88 0.13 -13.50
C VAL A 113 14.30 0.16 -14.09
N GLY A 114 15.19 -0.73 -13.64
CA GLY A 114 16.51 -0.97 -14.25
C GLY A 114 17.70 -0.22 -13.64
N TYR A 115 17.65 0.12 -12.34
CA TYR A 115 18.74 0.75 -11.60
C TYR A 115 19.58 -0.19 -10.73
#